data_AF-A0A2G7FFC2-F1
#
_entry.id   AF-A0A2G7FFC2-F1
#
_cell.length_a   1.000
_cell.length_b   1.000
_cell.length_c   1.000
_cell.angle_alpha   90.00
_cell.angle_beta   90.00
_cell.angle_gamma   90.00
#
_symmetry.space_group_name_H-M   'P 1'
#
loop_
_entity.id
_entity.type
_entity.pdbx_description
1 polymer ?
#
loop_
_entity_poly.entity_id
_entity_poly.type
_entity_poly.pdbx_seq_one_letter_code
_entity_poly.pdbx_strand_id
1 'polypeptide(L)'
;MATPTNTLKDAGGPQQILSLLDRLHCRLDRARQSPGYHRDKCHFVYQLARVINTKNIVEAGTSFRVSTNYLGLAVSANVRASGGPGTVIGTEHEPSKAEQARKSWAEAGEVMSRHIDLRVGDLRETLKENVPTVDMLPWTMSYFFTLKQAEPYTNVNSSLSFYDASRFQS
;
A
#
# COMPACT_ATOMS: atom_id res chain seq x y z
N MET A 1 -0.56 3.66 29.65
CA MET A 1 -0.30 3.83 28.20
C MET A 1 -0.64 2.52 27.53
N ALA A 2 -1.65 2.49 26.65
CA ALA A 2 -1.97 1.26 25.93
C ALA A 2 -0.85 0.98 24.93
N THR A 3 -0.22 -0.19 25.02
CA THR A 3 0.70 -0.66 23.99
C THR A 3 -0.09 -0.76 22.70
N PRO A 4 0.33 -0.11 21.58
CA PRO A 4 -0.41 -0.19 20.34
C PRO A 4 -0.53 -1.66 19.93
N THR A 5 -1.77 -2.15 19.86
CA THR A 5 -2.08 -3.52 19.51
C THR A 5 -1.64 -3.75 18.07
N ASN A 6 -0.75 -4.72 17.87
CA ASN A 6 -0.27 -5.06 16.53
C ASN A 6 -1.40 -5.79 15.79
N THR A 7 -2.27 -5.04 15.12
CA THR A 7 -3.49 -5.56 14.48
C THR A 7 -3.21 -6.71 13.51
N LEU A 8 -2.03 -6.73 12.87
CA LEU A 8 -1.61 -7.83 12.00
C LEU A 8 -1.30 -9.11 12.78
N LYS A 9 -0.70 -8.97 13.97
CA LYS A 9 -0.47 -10.09 14.88
C LYS A 9 -1.80 -10.67 15.34
N ASP A 10 -2.76 -9.81 15.67
CA ASP A 10 -4.09 -10.22 16.12
C ASP A 10 -4.91 -10.87 14.98
N ALA A 11 -4.65 -10.46 13.73
CA ALA A 11 -5.22 -11.07 12.53
C ALA A 11 -4.55 -12.40 12.10
N GLY A 12 -3.60 -12.93 12.89
CA GLY A 12 -2.91 -14.19 12.60
C GLY A 12 -1.86 -14.08 11.47
N GLY A 13 -1.28 -12.90 11.26
CA GLY A 13 -0.24 -12.69 10.25
C GLY A 13 0.99 -13.60 10.49
N PRO A 14 1.60 -14.18 9.43
CA PRO A 14 2.79 -15.02 9.58
C PRO A 14 3.93 -14.27 10.29
N GLN A 15 4.58 -14.92 11.28
CA GLN A 15 5.64 -14.31 12.09
C GLN A 15 6.80 -13.75 11.26
N GLN A 16 7.12 -14.40 10.13
CA GLN A 16 8.11 -13.94 9.17
C GLN A 16 7.77 -12.54 8.63
N ILE A 17 6.51 -12.32 8.25
CA ILE A 17 6.02 -11.04 7.73
C ILE A 17 6.02 -9.98 8.84
N LEU A 18 5.57 -10.31 10.05
CA LEU A 18 5.61 -9.39 11.19
C LEU A 18 7.05 -8.92 11.47
N SER A 19 8.00 -9.85 11.49
CA SER A 19 9.42 -9.54 11.70
C SER A 19 9.99 -8.64 10.60
N LEU A 20 9.58 -8.85 9.34
CA LEU A 20 9.99 -8.03 8.22
C LEU A 20 9.42 -6.61 8.34
N LEU A 21 8.15 -6.48 8.67
CA LEU A 21 7.50 -5.18 8.84
C LEU A 21 8.14 -4.38 9.98
N ASP A 22 8.54 -5.02 11.08
CA ASP A 22 9.27 -4.35 12.15
C ASP A 22 10.65 -3.86 11.70
N ARG A 23 11.39 -4.64 10.91
CA ARG A 23 12.66 -4.19 10.30
C ARG A 23 12.46 -3.01 9.35
N LEU A 24 11.42 -3.08 8.51
CA LEU A 24 11.09 -2.03 7.55
C LEU A 24 10.67 -0.73 8.26
N HIS A 25 9.85 -0.82 9.31
CA HIS A 25 9.50 0.34 10.13
C HIS A 25 10.71 0.96 10.81
N CYS A 26 11.60 0.15 11.40
CA CYS A 26 12.85 0.67 12.00
C CYS A 26 13.71 1.41 10.97
N ARG A 27 13.81 0.88 9.74
CA ARG A 27 14.53 1.55 8.65
C ARG A 27 13.87 2.86 8.26
N LEU A 28 12.55 2.87 8.18
CA LEU A 28 11.74 4.03 7.82
C LEU A 28 11.86 5.16 8.85
N ASP A 29 11.72 4.82 10.12
CA ASP A 29 11.78 5.74 11.25
C ASP A 29 13.15 6.41 11.33
N ARG A 30 14.24 5.66 11.08
CA ARG A 30 15.60 6.20 10.96
C ARG A 30 15.76 7.16 9.78
N ALA A 31 15.20 6.82 8.63
CA ALA A 31 15.33 7.63 7.42
C ALA A 31 14.54 8.95 7.47
N ARG A 32 13.42 8.98 8.22
CA ARG A 32 12.48 10.12 8.26
C ARG A 32 12.40 10.86 9.60
N GLN A 33 13.15 10.43 10.61
CA GLN A 33 13.14 11.03 11.96
C GLN A 33 11.72 11.18 12.56
N SER A 34 10.80 10.27 12.21
CA SER A 34 9.40 10.29 12.67
C SER A 34 8.98 8.88 13.12
N PRO A 35 9.33 8.48 14.36
CA PRO A 35 9.08 7.15 14.87
C PRO A 35 7.58 6.86 15.01
N GLY A 36 7.12 5.69 14.55
CA GLY A 36 5.75 5.21 14.77
C GLY A 36 4.65 5.83 13.91
N TYR A 37 4.81 7.07 13.41
CA TYR A 37 3.81 7.74 12.57
C TYR A 37 3.44 6.93 11.31
N HIS A 38 4.43 6.27 10.72
CA HIS A 38 4.22 5.46 9.54
C HIS A 38 3.56 4.10 9.84
N ARG A 39 3.83 3.54 11.02
CA ARG A 39 3.22 2.28 11.46
C ARG A 39 1.72 2.44 11.64
N ASP A 40 1.28 3.47 12.35
CA ASP A 40 -0.15 3.71 12.62
C ASP A 40 -0.93 3.97 11.32
N LYS A 41 -0.33 4.75 10.40
CA LYS A 41 -0.90 4.95 9.05
C LYS A 41 -1.06 3.65 8.28
N CYS A 42 -0.04 2.78 8.30
CA CYS A 42 -0.10 1.48 7.63
C CYS A 42 -1.18 0.57 8.23
N HIS A 43 -1.31 0.55 9.56
CA HIS A 43 -2.39 -0.19 10.23
C HIS A 43 -3.77 0.36 9.88
N PHE A 44 -3.94 1.69 9.87
CA PHE A 44 -5.20 2.32 9.50
C PHE A 44 -5.63 1.94 8.08
N VAL A 45 -4.73 2.07 7.10
CA VAL A 45 -5.01 1.73 5.70
C VAL A 45 -5.30 0.23 5.54
N TYR A 46 -4.59 -0.64 6.26
CA TYR A 46 -4.90 -2.08 6.29
C TYR A 46 -6.33 -2.34 6.80
N GLN A 47 -6.68 -1.79 7.96
CA GLN A 47 -8.01 -2.01 8.54
C GLN A 47 -9.10 -1.45 7.61
N LEU A 48 -8.90 -0.25 7.06
CA LEU A 48 -9.82 0.35 6.12
C LEU A 48 -10.05 -0.57 4.91
N ALA A 49 -8.97 -1.04 4.27
CA ALA A 49 -9.00 -1.96 3.13
C ALA A 49 -9.74 -3.28 3.46
N ARG A 50 -9.57 -3.79 4.69
CA ARG A 50 -10.28 -5.00 5.16
C ARG A 50 -11.77 -4.77 5.34
N VAL A 51 -12.16 -3.64 5.94
CA VAL A 51 -13.58 -3.30 6.20
C VAL A 51 -14.35 -3.10 4.90
N ILE A 52 -13.77 -2.38 3.94
CA ILE A 52 -14.41 -2.12 2.64
C ILE A 52 -14.25 -3.26 1.63
N ASN A 53 -13.53 -4.33 2.00
CA ASN A 53 -13.23 -5.46 1.14
C ASN A 53 -12.57 -5.08 -0.20
N THR A 54 -11.60 -4.16 -0.18
CA THR A 54 -10.87 -3.78 -1.40
C THR A 54 -10.07 -4.95 -1.97
N LYS A 55 -10.07 -5.06 -3.29
CA LYS A 55 -9.27 -6.07 -4.02
C LYS A 55 -8.31 -5.45 -5.00
N ASN A 56 -8.65 -4.30 -5.57
CA ASN A 56 -7.83 -3.60 -6.55
C ASN A 56 -7.39 -2.24 -6.00
N ILE A 57 -6.09 -2.07 -5.76
CA ILE A 57 -5.54 -0.87 -5.13
C ILE A 57 -4.40 -0.32 -5.99
N VAL A 58 -4.35 0.99 -6.20
CA VAL A 58 -3.23 1.65 -6.88
C VAL A 58 -2.49 2.55 -5.90
N GLU A 59 -1.24 2.21 -5.61
CA GLU A 59 -0.35 2.99 -4.75
C GLU A 59 0.82 3.55 -5.57
N ALA A 60 0.88 4.88 -5.72
CA ALA A 60 1.96 5.53 -6.45
C ALA A 60 2.77 6.48 -5.58
N GLY A 61 4.09 6.49 -5.79
CA GLY A 61 5.00 7.45 -5.15
C GLY A 61 5.50 7.02 -3.76
N THR A 62 6.79 7.26 -3.56
CA THR A 62 7.73 6.47 -2.75
C THR A 62 7.62 6.58 -1.22
N SER A 63 7.68 5.42 -0.58
CA SER A 63 8.46 5.14 0.63
C SER A 63 9.08 3.75 0.47
N PHE A 64 9.70 3.13 1.48
CA PHE A 64 10.25 1.76 1.41
C PHE A 64 9.19 0.64 1.17
N ARG A 65 8.05 1.00 0.56
CA ARG A 65 6.93 0.13 0.19
C ARG A 65 6.38 -0.67 1.36
N VAL A 66 6.52 -0.08 2.55
CA VAL A 66 6.02 -0.66 3.79
C VAL A 66 4.50 -0.69 3.74
N SER A 67 3.86 0.41 3.37
CA SER A 67 2.42 0.48 3.09
C SER A 67 1.96 -0.54 2.05
N THR A 68 2.72 -0.75 0.97
CA THR A 68 2.43 -1.78 -0.04
C THR A 68 2.35 -3.18 0.55
N ASN A 69 3.17 -3.49 1.56
CA ASN A 69 3.08 -4.79 2.25
C ASN A 69 1.76 -4.92 3.01
N TYR A 70 1.34 -3.88 3.73
CA TYR A 70 0.05 -3.86 4.43
C TYR A 70 -1.12 -4.02 3.45
N LEU A 71 -1.08 -3.30 2.33
CA LEU A 71 -2.09 -3.40 1.27
C LEU A 71 -2.14 -4.80 0.65
N GLY A 72 -0.98 -5.39 0.35
CA GLY A 72 -0.88 -6.75 -0.19
C GLY A 72 -1.49 -7.80 0.75
N LEU A 73 -1.24 -7.67 2.06
CA LEU A 73 -1.88 -8.53 3.07
C LEU A 73 -3.39 -8.34 3.13
N ALA A 74 -3.87 -7.09 3.06
CA ALA A 74 -5.29 -6.81 3.08
C ALA A 74 -5.99 -7.44 1.86
N VAL A 75 -5.45 -7.21 0.66
CA VAL A 75 -5.97 -7.78 -0.59
C VAL A 75 -5.92 -9.30 -0.55
N SER A 76 -4.80 -9.91 -0.13
CA SER A 76 -4.69 -11.38 -0.02
C SER A 76 -5.77 -11.96 0.89
N ALA A 77 -5.97 -11.34 2.06
CA ALA A 77 -6.96 -11.80 3.01
C ALA A 77 -8.39 -11.55 2.52
N ASN A 78 -8.66 -10.49 1.75
CA ASN A 78 -9.96 -10.17 1.16
C ASN A 78 -10.31 -11.15 0.03
N VAL A 79 -9.34 -11.45 -0.84
CA VAL A 79 -9.43 -12.47 -1.88
C VAL A 79 -9.68 -13.85 -1.28
N ARG A 80 -8.97 -14.22 -0.21
CA ARG A 80 -9.19 -15.50 0.48
C ARG A 80 -10.61 -15.61 1.07
N ALA A 81 -11.14 -14.52 1.63
CA ALA A 81 -12.44 -14.52 2.29
C ALA A 81 -13.63 -14.45 1.31
N SER A 82 -13.50 -13.68 0.22
CA SER A 82 -14.62 -13.37 -0.68
C SER A 82 -14.41 -13.85 -2.12
N GLY A 83 -13.31 -14.53 -2.41
CA GLY A 83 -12.97 -15.04 -3.75
C GLY A 83 -12.62 -13.96 -4.77
N GLY A 84 -12.38 -14.37 -6.01
CA GLY A 84 -12.05 -13.48 -7.13
C GLY A 84 -10.60 -12.98 -7.18
N PRO A 85 -10.22 -12.24 -8.23
CA PRO A 85 -8.88 -11.68 -8.34
C PRO A 85 -8.71 -10.46 -7.43
N GLY A 86 -7.46 -10.12 -7.14
CA GLY A 86 -7.09 -8.88 -6.44
C GLY A 86 -5.63 -8.55 -6.67
N THR A 87 -5.34 -7.26 -6.83
CA THR A 87 -4.02 -6.74 -7.12
C THR A 87 -3.77 -5.40 -6.43
N VAL A 88 -2.52 -5.19 -6.04
CA VAL A 88 -1.97 -3.91 -5.60
C VAL A 88 -0.98 -3.47 -6.66
N ILE A 89 -1.34 -2.45 -7.44
CA ILE A 89 -0.44 -1.83 -8.42
C ILE A 89 0.39 -0.79 -7.69
N GLY A 90 1.69 -1.04 -7.57
CA GLY A 90 2.67 -0.13 -7.02
C GLY A 90 3.46 0.56 -8.14
N THR A 91 3.66 1.88 -8.09
CA THR A 91 4.58 2.57 -9.04
C THR A 91 5.82 3.13 -8.34
N GLU A 92 7.01 2.78 -8.83
CA GLU A 92 8.30 3.27 -8.31
C GLU A 92 9.11 3.95 -9.41
N HIS A 93 9.53 5.19 -9.19
CA HIS A 93 10.38 5.87 -10.16
C HIS A 93 11.83 5.37 -10.10
N GLU A 94 12.34 5.04 -8.91
CA GLU A 94 13.74 4.64 -8.71
C GLU A 94 13.93 3.11 -8.80
N PRO A 95 14.62 2.57 -9.83
CA PRO A 95 14.77 1.13 -10.01
C PRO A 95 15.46 0.41 -8.84
N SER A 96 16.43 1.07 -8.18
CA SER A 96 17.16 0.53 -7.02
C SER A 96 16.23 0.25 -5.83
N LYS A 97 15.22 1.11 -5.61
CA LYS A 97 14.21 0.95 -4.56
C LYS A 97 13.19 -0.10 -4.93
N ALA A 98 12.83 -0.17 -6.22
CA ALA A 98 11.96 -1.23 -6.73
C ALA A 98 12.57 -2.62 -6.48
N GLU A 99 13.87 -2.78 -6.74
CA GLU A 99 14.57 -4.03 -6.49
C GLU A 99 14.62 -4.40 -5.00
N GLN A 100 14.90 -3.43 -4.12
CA GLN A 100 14.89 -3.63 -2.67
C GLN A 100 13.50 -4.07 -2.15
N ALA A 101 12.44 -3.51 -2.71
CA ALA A 101 11.08 -3.90 -2.35
C ALA A 101 10.74 -5.31 -2.83
N ARG A 102 11.14 -5.67 -4.06
CA ARG A 102 10.98 -7.06 -4.56
C ARG A 102 11.71 -8.07 -3.67
N LYS A 103 12.94 -7.76 -3.24
CA LYS A 103 13.68 -8.59 -2.28
C LYS A 103 12.91 -8.74 -0.96
N SER A 104 12.37 -7.63 -0.45
CA SER A 104 11.56 -7.64 0.78
C SER A 104 10.29 -8.50 0.63
N TRP A 105 9.60 -8.43 -0.51
CA TRP A 105 8.41 -9.26 -0.75
C TRP A 105 8.73 -10.72 -0.97
N ALA A 106 9.87 -11.03 -1.60
CA ALA A 106 10.36 -12.40 -1.69
C ALA A 106 10.66 -12.98 -0.30
N GLU A 107 11.24 -12.18 0.61
CA GLU A 107 11.40 -12.56 2.02
C GLU A 107 10.07 -12.71 2.76
N ALA A 108 9.00 -12.01 2.35
CA ALA A 108 7.67 -12.13 2.95
C ALA A 108 6.91 -13.38 2.48
N GLY A 109 7.40 -14.05 1.43
CA GLY A 109 6.80 -15.24 0.84
C GLY A 109 5.72 -14.95 -0.21
N GLU A 110 5.24 -16.03 -0.84
CA GLU A 110 4.35 -15.98 -2.00
C GLU A 110 3.02 -15.26 -1.73
N VAL A 111 2.53 -15.32 -0.49
CA VAL A 111 1.31 -14.62 -0.03
C VAL A 111 1.37 -13.14 -0.37
N MET A 112 2.56 -12.53 -0.31
CA MET A 112 2.77 -11.12 -0.61
C MET A 112 2.95 -10.88 -2.11
N SER A 113 3.90 -11.59 -2.74
CA SER A 113 4.31 -11.31 -4.13
C SER A 113 3.21 -11.59 -5.15
N ARG A 114 2.32 -12.56 -4.88
CA ARG A 114 1.26 -12.96 -5.82
C ARG A 114 0.22 -11.87 -6.14
N HIS A 115 0.09 -10.87 -5.26
CA HIS A 115 -0.93 -9.82 -5.38
C HIS A 115 -0.32 -8.44 -5.68
N ILE A 116 0.99 -8.35 -5.93
CA ILE A 116 1.66 -7.05 -6.12
C ILE A 116 2.16 -6.94 -7.56
N ASP A 117 1.65 -5.96 -8.29
CA ASP A 117 2.14 -5.53 -9.59
C ASP A 117 3.02 -4.27 -9.41
N LEU A 118 4.34 -4.45 -9.36
CA LEU A 118 5.28 -3.34 -9.22
C LEU A 118 5.77 -2.85 -10.58
N ARG A 119 5.33 -1.65 -10.96
CA ARG A 119 5.68 -0.95 -12.19
C ARG A 119 6.78 0.07 -11.92
N VAL A 120 7.86 0.00 -12.69
CA VAL A 120 9.03 0.88 -12.54
C VAL A 120 9.00 1.96 -13.61
N GLY A 121 9.11 3.22 -13.23
CA GLY A 121 9.09 4.38 -14.13
C GLY A 121 8.18 5.53 -13.66
N ASP A 122 7.89 6.47 -14.55
CA ASP A 122 6.94 7.55 -14.27
C ASP A 122 5.52 6.96 -14.06
N LEU A 123 4.88 7.36 -12.96
CA LEU A 123 3.50 6.96 -12.66
C LEU A 123 2.52 7.32 -13.79
N ARG A 124 2.77 8.42 -14.52
CA ARG A 124 1.91 8.90 -15.62
C ARG A 124 1.95 7.99 -16.84
N GLU A 125 3.04 7.26 -17.00
CA GLU A 125 3.23 6.31 -18.10
C GLU A 125 2.83 4.91 -17.65
N THR A 126 3.25 4.51 -16.46
CA THR A 126 3.03 3.16 -15.93
C THR A 126 1.57 2.86 -15.58
N LEU A 127 0.72 3.87 -15.38
CA LEU A 127 -0.71 3.70 -15.09
C LEU A 127 -1.63 3.84 -16.31
N LYS A 128 -1.09 3.96 -17.54
CA LYS A 128 -1.92 4.12 -18.75
C LYS A 128 -2.69 2.86 -19.13
N GLU A 129 -2.13 1.69 -18.85
CA GLU A 129 -2.63 0.41 -19.36
C GLU A 129 -2.75 -0.62 -18.24
N ASN A 130 -3.57 -1.64 -18.44
CA ASN A 130 -3.71 -2.78 -17.53
C ASN A 130 -4.04 -2.38 -16.08
N VAL A 131 -4.80 -1.30 -15.89
CA VAL A 131 -5.32 -0.90 -14.57
C VAL A 131 -6.74 -1.44 -14.45
N PRO A 132 -7.02 -2.35 -13.50
CA PRO A 132 -8.37 -2.85 -13.26
C PRO A 132 -9.22 -1.75 -12.62
N THR A 133 -10.52 -2.00 -12.49
CA THR A 133 -11.39 -1.11 -11.70
C THR A 133 -10.83 -0.96 -10.28
N VAL A 134 -10.47 0.27 -9.92
CA VAL A 134 -9.79 0.61 -8.69
C VAL A 134 -10.80 0.78 -7.57
N ASP A 135 -10.60 0.06 -6.47
CA ASP A 135 -11.44 0.13 -5.26
C ASP A 135 -10.90 1.13 -4.24
N MET A 136 -9.60 1.45 -4.30
CA MET A 136 -8.97 2.36 -3.33
C MET A 136 -7.68 2.99 -3.87
N LEU A 137 -7.52 4.27 -3.55
CA LEU A 137 -6.30 5.05 -3.74
C LEU A 137 -5.80 5.55 -2.37
N PRO A 138 -4.77 4.95 -1.77
CA PRO A 138 -4.21 5.43 -0.51
C PRO A 138 -3.59 6.82 -0.68
N TRP A 139 -3.66 7.64 0.38
CA TRP A 139 -3.09 8.98 0.36
C TRP A 139 -1.55 8.93 0.32
N THR A 140 -1.00 9.29 -0.83
CA THR A 140 0.46 9.46 -1.01
C THR A 140 0.78 10.91 -1.38
N MET A 141 2.05 11.30 -1.31
CA MET A 141 2.47 12.62 -1.80
C MET A 141 2.13 12.83 -3.29
N SER A 142 2.00 11.74 -4.04
CA SER A 142 1.64 11.73 -5.45
C SER A 142 0.13 11.54 -5.68
N TYR A 143 -0.70 11.63 -4.63
CA TYR A 143 -2.13 11.33 -4.69
C TYR A 143 -2.85 12.03 -5.84
N PHE A 144 -2.65 13.34 -6.00
CA PHE A 144 -3.28 14.10 -7.09
C PHE A 144 -2.95 13.55 -8.49
N PHE A 145 -1.67 13.26 -8.74
CA PHE A 145 -1.25 12.69 -10.02
C PHE A 145 -1.74 11.25 -10.21
N THR A 146 -1.83 10.49 -9.12
CA THR A 146 -2.36 9.12 -9.12
C THR A 146 -3.85 9.14 -9.46
N LEU A 147 -4.62 10.00 -8.80
CA LEU A 147 -6.04 10.18 -9.05
C LEU A 147 -6.29 10.57 -10.49
N LYS A 148 -5.55 11.55 -11.03
CA LYS A 148 -5.70 11.97 -12.43
C LYS A 148 -5.50 10.83 -13.43
N GLN A 149 -4.62 9.87 -13.13
CA GLN A 149 -4.37 8.73 -14.01
C GLN A 149 -5.33 7.57 -13.76
N ALA A 150 -5.75 7.38 -12.51
CA ALA A 150 -6.64 6.30 -12.11
C ALA A 150 -8.12 6.64 -12.31
N GLU A 151 -8.49 7.92 -12.49
CA GLU A 151 -9.86 8.42 -12.63
C GLU A 151 -10.69 7.61 -13.63
N PRO A 152 -10.22 7.26 -14.85
CA PRO A 152 -11.00 6.44 -15.78
C PRO A 152 -11.34 5.04 -15.26
N TYR A 153 -10.62 4.56 -14.25
CA TYR A 153 -10.74 3.22 -13.66
C TYR A 153 -11.41 3.23 -12.29
N THR A 154 -11.76 4.40 -11.74
CA THR A 154 -12.35 4.54 -10.41
C THR A 154 -13.83 4.10 -10.37
N ASN A 155 -14.23 3.45 -9.27
CA ASN A 155 -15.66 3.17 -8.98
C ASN A 155 -16.21 4.12 -7.91
N VAL A 156 -17.52 4.10 -7.65
CA VAL A 156 -18.17 4.97 -6.65
C VAL A 156 -17.59 4.84 -5.23
N ASN A 157 -16.96 3.71 -4.90
CA ASN A 157 -16.36 3.45 -3.58
C ASN A 157 -14.87 3.81 -3.51
N SER A 158 -14.24 4.09 -4.66
CA SER A 158 -12.79 4.35 -4.77
C SER A 158 -12.33 5.69 -4.20
N SER A 159 -13.29 6.59 -3.92
CA SER A 159 -13.06 7.98 -3.53
C SER A 159 -13.23 8.20 -2.02
N LEU A 160 -12.44 7.51 -1.19
CA LEU A 160 -12.20 7.98 0.18
C LEU A 160 -11.17 9.13 0.17
N SER A 161 -11.59 10.26 -0.39
CA SER A 161 -10.86 11.52 -0.41
C SER A 161 -11.19 12.34 0.85
N PHE A 162 -10.45 12.14 1.94
CA PHE A 162 -10.32 13.20 2.96
C PHE A 162 -9.00 13.92 2.72
N TYR A 163 -8.97 14.81 1.73
CA TYR A 163 -7.84 15.70 1.48
C TYR A 163 -8.28 17.14 1.77
N ASP A 164 -7.75 17.73 2.83
CA ASP A 164 -7.89 19.16 3.10
C ASP A 164 -6.89 19.92 2.22
N ALA A 165 -7.40 20.46 1.11
CA ALA A 165 -6.64 21.24 0.14
C ALA A 165 -6.17 22.61 0.67
N SER A 166 -6.56 23.01 1.90
CA SER A 166 -6.21 24.33 2.46
C SER A 166 -4.73 24.51 2.80
N ARG A 167 -3.90 23.45 2.78
CA ARG A 167 -2.49 23.51 3.20
C ARG A 167 -1.46 23.83 2.10
N PHE A 168 -1.89 24.05 0.86
CA PHE A 168 -0.97 24.34 -0.26
C PHE A 168 -1.30 25.60 -1.06
N GLN A 169 -2.14 26.49 -0.52
CA GLN A 169 -2.14 27.88 -0.97
C GLN A 169 -1.01 28.63 -0.25
N SER A 170 0.18 28.60 -0.83
CA SER A 170 1.24 29.59 -0.61
C SER A 170 2.13 29.70 -1.84
#